data_AF-A0A7V4UM26-F1
#
_entry.id   AF-A0A7V4UM26-F1
#
_cell.length_a   1.000
_cell.length_b   1.000
_cell.length_c   1.000
_cell.angle_alpha   90.00
_cell.angle_beta   90.00
_cell.angle_gamma   90.00
#
_symmetry.space_group_name_H-M   'P 1'
#
loop_
_entity.id
_entity.type
_entity.pdbx_description
1 polymer ?
#
loop_
_entity_poly.entity_id
_entity_poly.type
_entity_poly.pdbx_seq_one_letter_code
_entity_poly.pdbx_strand_id
1 'polypeptide(L)'
;MTPRACKAYYYGGLPIKGTRRKGKLWIEGRTLRFSVPEGKGGEKIDLKIPFPRMEKIFLTRDNYYGADTLLFNLTFQDEKEKTFTLRFAPVAWIPRRRIALQKQWFDYLAHLINSEGRASPLSKR
;
A
#
# COMPACT_ATOMS: atom_id res chain seq x y z
N MET A 1 10.58 -11.93 6.69
CA MET A 1 10.57 -12.53 5.32
C MET A 1 9.91 -11.54 4.36
N THR A 2 10.55 -11.24 3.23
CA THR A 2 10.02 -10.30 2.24
C THR A 2 8.81 -10.90 1.52
N PRO A 3 7.69 -10.17 1.39
CA PRO A 3 6.51 -10.66 0.68
C PRO A 3 6.78 -10.80 -0.81
N ARG A 4 6.15 -11.82 -1.42
CA ARG A 4 6.22 -12.04 -2.86
C ARG A 4 5.50 -10.91 -3.59
N ALA A 5 6.04 -10.54 -4.75
CA ALA A 5 5.37 -9.65 -5.67
C ALA A 5 3.95 -10.15 -5.97
N CYS A 6 2.97 -9.26 -5.94
CA CYS A 6 1.58 -9.61 -6.18
C CYS A 6 0.85 -8.58 -7.04
N LYS A 7 -0.33 -8.97 -7.52
CA LYS A 7 -1.28 -8.03 -8.11
C LYS A 7 -1.96 -7.26 -6.97
N ALA A 8 -2.22 -5.99 -7.17
CA ALA A 8 -2.92 -5.15 -6.21
C ALA A 8 -3.84 -4.16 -6.94
N TYR A 9 -5.00 -3.86 -6.38
CA TYR A 9 -5.85 -2.79 -6.89
C TYR A 9 -5.50 -1.47 -6.20
N TYR A 10 -5.38 -0.39 -6.98
CA TYR A 10 -5.35 0.99 -6.52
C TYR A 10 -6.78 1.46 -6.22
N TYR A 11 -6.95 2.17 -5.11
CA TYR A 11 -8.24 2.71 -4.64
C TYR A 11 -8.20 4.23 -4.35
N GLY A 12 -7.09 4.92 -4.65
CA GLY A 12 -7.01 6.37 -4.47
C GLY A 12 -5.94 6.83 -3.49
N GLY A 13 -6.03 8.12 -3.14
CA GLY A 13 -5.20 8.79 -2.14
C GLY A 13 -3.88 9.39 -2.67
N LEU A 14 -3.64 9.28 -3.98
CA LEU A 14 -2.70 10.12 -4.72
C LEU A 14 -3.46 11.26 -5.42
N PRO A 15 -2.81 12.37 -5.79
CA PRO A 15 -3.42 13.50 -6.49
C PRO A 15 -3.64 13.20 -7.99
N ILE A 16 -4.15 12.00 -8.28
CA ILE A 16 -4.36 11.48 -9.63
C ILE A 16 -5.82 11.06 -9.73
N LYS A 17 -6.52 11.56 -10.75
CA LYS A 17 -7.89 11.13 -11.04
C LYS A 17 -7.89 9.68 -11.51
N GLY A 18 -8.81 8.89 -11.00
CA GLY A 18 -9.03 7.54 -11.51
C GLY A 18 -9.74 6.62 -10.54
N THR A 19 -10.50 5.71 -11.13
CA THR A 19 -11.26 4.65 -10.46
C THR A 19 -10.34 3.52 -9.96
N ARG A 20 -10.95 2.48 -9.39
CA ARG A 20 -10.26 1.24 -9.01
C ARG A 20 -9.50 0.64 -10.21
N ARG A 21 -8.16 0.57 -10.12
CA ARG A 21 -7.31 0.08 -11.22
C ARG A 21 -6.35 -0.99 -10.77
N LYS A 22 -6.10 -1.98 -11.63
CA LYS A 22 -5.26 -3.13 -11.31
C LYS A 22 -3.80 -2.81 -11.61
N GLY A 23 -2.94 -3.06 -10.64
CA GLY A 23 -1.50 -2.86 -10.72
C GLY A 23 -0.72 -4.03 -10.13
N LYS A 24 0.55 -3.75 -9.85
CA LYS A 24 1.51 -4.68 -9.27
C LYS A 24 2.17 -4.01 -8.05
N LEU A 25 2.39 -4.81 -7.01
CA LEU A 25 3.04 -4.44 -5.76
C LEU A 25 4.23 -5.37 -5.54
N TRP A 26 5.41 -4.83 -5.29
CA TRP A 26 6.61 -5.63 -5.00
C TRP A 26 7.65 -4.83 -4.22
N ILE A 27 8.65 -5.54 -3.70
CA ILE A 27 9.82 -4.95 -3.07
C ILE A 27 10.99 -4.98 -4.06
N GLU A 28 11.69 -3.86 -4.18
CA GLU A 28 12.90 -3.72 -4.98
C GLU A 28 13.96 -3.00 -4.14
N GLY A 29 15.00 -3.73 -3.72
CA GLY A 29 15.98 -3.24 -2.75
C GLY A 29 15.30 -2.75 -1.45
N ARG A 30 15.58 -1.49 -1.07
CA ARG A 30 14.99 -0.80 0.10
C ARG A 30 13.77 0.06 -0.26
N THR A 31 13.04 -0.33 -1.31
CA THR A 31 11.88 0.42 -1.78
C THR A 31 10.67 -0.49 -2.00
N LEU A 32 9.50 0.04 -1.68
CA LEU A 32 8.22 -0.51 -2.12
C LEU A 32 7.89 0.08 -3.49
N ARG A 33 7.60 -0.80 -4.44
CA ARG A 33 7.21 -0.43 -5.79
C ARG A 33 5.73 -0.71 -5.98
N PHE A 34 5.03 0.27 -6.53
CA PHE A 34 3.63 0.13 -6.89
C PHE A 34 3.39 0.73 -8.28
N SER A 35 3.03 -0.12 -9.23
CA SER A 35 2.78 0.33 -10.60
C SER A 35 1.36 0.02 -11.04
N VAL A 36 0.69 1.00 -11.63
CA VAL A 36 -0.58 0.83 -12.35
C VAL A 36 -0.33 1.28 -13.78
N PRO A 37 -0.57 0.41 -14.79
CA PRO A 37 -0.43 0.81 -16.18
C PRO A 37 -1.44 1.90 -16.53
N GLU A 38 -1.14 2.65 -17.58
CA GLU A 38 -2.10 3.57 -18.18
C GLU A 38 -3.31 2.80 -18.69
N GLY A 39 -4.50 3.39 -18.58
CA GLY A 39 -5.73 2.75 -19.05
C GLY A 39 -6.89 3.75 -19.15
N LYS A 40 -8.04 3.27 -19.66
CA LYS A 40 -9.27 4.07 -19.78
C LYS A 40 -9.69 4.60 -18.41
N GLY A 41 -9.35 5.86 -18.10
CA GLY A 41 -9.75 6.53 -16.86
C GLY A 41 -8.62 6.94 -15.90
N GLY A 42 -7.34 6.92 -16.31
CA GLY A 42 -6.30 7.60 -15.53
C GLY A 42 -4.87 7.37 -15.99
N GLU A 43 -3.99 8.27 -15.55
CA GLU A 43 -2.55 8.26 -15.84
C GLU A 43 -1.84 7.03 -15.25
N LYS A 44 -0.71 6.66 -15.86
CA LYS A 44 0.20 5.65 -15.30
C LYS A 44 0.62 6.06 -13.89
N ILE A 45 0.58 5.10 -12.96
CA ILE A 45 1.15 5.26 -11.62
C ILE A 45 2.43 4.43 -11.59
N ASP A 46 3.56 5.04 -11.24
CA ASP A 46 4.82 4.34 -10.98
C ASP A 46 5.45 4.91 -9.71
N LEU A 47 5.10 4.31 -8.57
CA LEU A 47 5.60 4.74 -7.27
C LEU A 47 6.85 3.96 -6.90
N LYS A 48 7.83 4.69 -6.39
CA LYS A 48 8.99 4.17 -5.68
C LYS A 48 9.01 4.81 -4.30
N ILE A 49 8.60 4.06 -3.28
CA ILE A 49 8.49 4.56 -1.90
C ILE A 49 9.67 3.98 -1.12
N PRO A 50 10.69 4.80 -0.77
CA PRO A 50 11.75 4.36 0.12
C PRO A 50 11.20 3.99 1.51
N PHE A 51 11.72 2.93 2.12
CA PHE A 51 11.29 2.51 3.47
C PHE A 51 11.39 3.65 4.50
N PRO A 52 12.44 4.50 4.51
CA PRO A 52 12.57 5.55 5.53
C PRO A 52 11.52 6.66 5.41
N ARG A 53 10.81 6.71 4.29
CA ARG A 53 9.74 7.67 4.04
C ARG A 53 8.35 7.12 4.32
N MET A 54 8.23 5.85 4.70
CA MET A 54 6.96 5.28 5.13
C MET A 54 6.67 5.73 6.56
N GLU A 55 5.45 6.20 6.79
CA GLU A 55 5.07 6.77 8.09
C GLU A 55 4.12 5.87 8.86
N LYS A 56 3.10 5.34 8.18
CA LYS A 56 2.05 4.56 8.82
C LYS A 56 1.42 3.60 7.85
N ILE A 57 1.02 2.44 8.36
CA ILE A 57 0.13 1.53 7.65
C ILE A 57 -1.03 1.10 8.54
N PHE A 58 -2.24 1.10 8.00
CA PHE A 58 -3.42 0.58 8.68
C PHE A 58 -4.43 0.04 7.67
N LEU A 59 -5.33 -0.80 8.17
CA LEU A 59 -6.35 -1.45 7.38
C LEU A 59 -7.70 -0.76 7.61
N THR A 60 -8.46 -0.54 6.55
CA THR A 60 -9.86 -0.14 6.63
C THR A 60 -10.70 -1.17 5.89
N ARG A 61 -11.91 -1.43 6.38
CA ARG A 61 -12.93 -2.14 5.62
C ARG A 61 -13.73 -1.10 4.84
N ASP A 62 -13.93 -1.36 3.55
CA ASP A 62 -14.73 -0.52 2.69
C ASP A 62 -15.65 -1.39 1.84
N ASN A 63 -16.88 -0.94 1.65
CA ASN A 63 -17.89 -1.66 0.87
C ASN A 63 -17.91 -1.12 -0.57
N TYR A 64 -16.79 -1.30 -1.26
CA TYR A 64 -16.63 -0.80 -2.60
C TYR A 64 -17.37 -1.71 -3.60
N TYR A 65 -18.45 -1.21 -4.20
CA TYR A 65 -19.35 -1.96 -5.10
C TYR A 65 -19.98 -3.22 -4.47
N GLY A 66 -20.39 -3.17 -3.20
CA GLY A 66 -21.12 -4.26 -2.55
C GLY A 66 -20.24 -5.43 -2.08
N ALA A 67 -18.91 -5.32 -2.19
CA ALA A 67 -17.96 -6.31 -1.71
C ALA A 67 -17.15 -5.76 -0.53
N ASP A 68 -17.20 -6.44 0.62
CA ASP A 68 -16.37 -6.15 1.79
C ASP A 68 -14.88 -6.30 1.42
N THR A 69 -14.25 -5.15 1.17
CA THR A 69 -12.88 -5.06 0.68
C THR A 69 -11.99 -4.52 1.80
N LEU A 70 -10.97 -5.30 2.15
CA LEU A 70 -9.92 -4.85 3.06
C LEU A 70 -8.91 -3.98 2.31
N LEU A 71 -8.90 -2.68 2.62
CA LEU A 71 -8.02 -1.69 2.04
C LEU A 71 -6.82 -1.41 2.94
N PHE A 72 -5.65 -1.36 2.32
CA PHE A 72 -4.39 -0.95 2.91
C PHE A 72 -4.25 0.55 2.70
N ASN A 73 -4.04 1.29 3.77
CA ASN A 73 -3.75 2.71 3.76
C ASN A 73 -2.29 2.88 4.18
N LEU A 74 -1.39 3.07 3.21
CA LEU A 74 0.02 3.31 3.45
C LEU A 74 0.32 4.80 3.29
N THR A 75 0.68 5.46 4.38
CA THR A 75 1.08 6.86 4.42
C THR A 75 2.59 6.97 4.25
N PHE A 76 3.03 7.89 3.39
CA PHE A 76 4.45 8.13 3.12
C PHE A 76 4.71 9.58 2.72
N GLN A 77 5.94 10.04 2.89
CA GLN A 77 6.42 11.35 2.42
C GLN A 77 7.03 11.23 1.01
N ASP A 78 6.72 12.18 0.13
CA ASP A 78 7.40 12.30 -1.16
C ASP A 78 8.75 13.02 -1.05
N GLU A 79 9.36 13.37 -2.19
CA GLU A 79 10.63 14.10 -2.24
C GLU A 79 10.54 15.56 -1.75
N LYS A 80 9.34 16.12 -1.72
CA LYS A 80 9.05 17.48 -1.24
C LYS A 80 8.48 17.48 0.18
N GLU A 81 8.67 16.37 0.90
CA GLU A 81 8.15 16.14 2.26
C GLU A 81 6.61 16.20 2.37
N LYS A 82 5.92 16.14 1.24
CA LYS A 82 4.47 16.12 1.21
C LYS A 82 3.98 14.71 1.51
N THR A 83 3.07 14.62 2.47
CA THR A 83 2.47 13.34 2.86
C THR A 83 1.37 12.92 1.91
N PHE A 84 1.41 11.66 1.47
CA PHE A 84 0.38 11.01 0.68
C PHE A 84 -0.07 9.72 1.35
N THR A 85 -1.28 9.26 1.02
CA THR A 85 -1.77 7.95 1.47
C THR A 85 -2.12 7.10 0.27
N LEU A 86 -1.31 6.09 -0.03
CA LEU A 86 -1.64 5.11 -1.05
C LEU A 86 -2.71 4.15 -0.50
N ARG A 87 -3.88 4.12 -1.15
CA ARG A 87 -4.93 3.14 -0.87
C ARG A 87 -4.86 1.99 -1.86
N PHE A 88 -4.66 0.77 -1.38
CA PHE A 88 -4.58 -0.40 -2.26
C PHE A 88 -5.10 -1.69 -1.61
N ALA A 89 -5.35 -2.73 -2.42
CA ALA A 89 -5.73 -4.05 -1.92
C ALA A 89 -4.97 -5.15 -2.66
N PRO A 90 -4.09 -5.93 -1.97
CA PRO A 90 -3.46 -7.12 -2.54
C PRO A 90 -4.49 -8.17 -2.99
N VAL A 91 -4.22 -8.81 -4.13
CA VAL A 91 -5.14 -9.74 -4.79
C VAL A 91 -4.49 -11.12 -4.94
N ALA A 92 -5.26 -12.14 -4.57
CA ALA A 92 -5.05 -13.51 -4.98
C ALA A 92 -6.40 -14.12 -5.37
N TRP A 93 -6.41 -15.06 -6.31
CA TRP A 93 -7.64 -15.73 -6.74
C TRP A 93 -8.25 -16.54 -5.58
N ILE A 94 -7.42 -17.33 -4.89
CA ILE A 94 -7.88 -18.22 -3.82
C ILE A 94 -8.07 -17.42 -2.53
N PRO A 95 -9.26 -17.41 -1.90
CA PRO A 95 -9.56 -16.58 -0.72
C PRO A 95 -8.59 -16.79 0.46
N ARG A 96 -8.28 -18.05 0.81
CA ARG A 96 -7.31 -18.34 1.88
C ARG A 96 -5.91 -17.79 1.57
N ARG A 97 -5.47 -17.90 0.30
CA ARG A 97 -4.19 -17.33 -0.14
C ARG A 97 -4.22 -15.80 -0.12
N ARG A 98 -5.38 -15.18 -0.41
CA ARG A 98 -5.57 -13.73 -0.30
C ARG A 98 -5.37 -13.25 1.13
N ILE A 99 -6.01 -13.91 2.11
CA ILE A 99 -5.89 -13.56 3.53
C ILE A 99 -4.44 -13.69 4.00
N ALA A 100 -3.79 -14.81 3.69
CA ALA A 100 -2.39 -15.03 4.05
C ALA A 100 -1.46 -13.99 3.41
N LEU A 101 -1.66 -13.68 2.12
CA LEU A 101 -0.91 -12.65 1.40
C LEU A 101 -1.12 -11.27 2.02
N GLN A 102 -2.36 -10.89 2.33
CA GLN A 102 -2.68 -9.62 2.98
C GLN A 102 -2.02 -9.51 4.35
N LYS A 103 -2.12 -10.55 5.18
CA LYS A 103 -1.44 -10.59 6.48
C LYS A 103 0.08 -10.45 6.31
N GLN A 104 0.68 -11.20 5.40
CA GLN A 104 2.12 -11.13 5.14
C GLN A 104 2.58 -9.73 4.72
N TRP A 105 1.83 -9.07 3.83
CA TRP A 105 2.13 -7.70 3.41
C TRP A 105 1.97 -6.70 4.54
N PHE A 106 0.90 -6.81 5.34
CA PHE A 106 0.66 -5.92 6.46
C PHE A 106 1.76 -6.05 7.51
N ASP A 107 2.03 -7.27 7.97
CA ASP A 107 3.05 -7.55 8.98
C ASP A 107 4.43 -7.06 8.52
N TYR A 108 4.78 -7.28 7.24
CA TYR A 108 6.05 -6.82 6.69
C TYR A 108 6.17 -5.30 6.67
N LEU A 109 5.16 -4.59 6.16
CA LEU A 109 5.19 -3.12 6.09
C LEU A 109 5.13 -2.47 7.48
N ALA A 110 4.31 -3.01 8.39
CA ALA A 110 4.25 -2.55 9.77
C ALA A 110 5.60 -2.77 10.48
N HIS A 111 6.23 -3.94 10.27
CA HIS A 111 7.56 -4.20 10.81
C HIS A 111 8.59 -3.23 10.24
N LEU A 112 8.61 -2.96 8.93
CA LEU A 112 9.54 -2.00 8.34
C LEU A 112 9.40 -0.61 8.98
N ILE A 113 8.19 -0.08 9.06
CA ILE A 113 7.90 1.23 9.65
C ILE A 113 8.35 1.30 11.12
N ASN A 114 8.10 0.24 11.89
CA ASN A 114 8.47 0.18 13.31
C ASN A 114 9.97 -0.06 13.52
N SER A 115 10.61 -0.85 12.66
CA SER A 115 12.02 -1.25 12.75
C SER A 115 12.99 -0.16 12.31
N GLU A 116 12.59 0.69 11.35
CA GLU A 116 13.39 1.85 10.94
C GLU A 116 13.27 3.04 11.91
N GLY A 117 12.67 2.83 13.10
CA GLY A 117 12.85 3.75 14.21
C GLY A 117 12.04 5.04 14.13
N ARG A 118 10.86 5.02 13.50
CA ARG A 118 9.76 5.94 13.89
C ARG A 118 8.81 5.22 14.84
N ALA A 119 9.36 4.62 15.90
CA ALA A 119 8.63 4.56 17.15
C ALA A 119 8.46 6.02 17.59
N SER A 120 7.32 6.64 17.25
CA SER A 120 6.89 7.83 17.97
C SER A 120 7.04 7.51 19.46
N PRO A 121 7.74 8.33 20.26
CA PRO A 121 7.69 8.14 21.69
C PRO A 121 6.22 8.19 22.06
N LEU A 122 5.75 7.08 22.64
CA LEU A 122 4.41 6.97 23.21
C LEU A 122 4.14 8.26 23.96
N SER A 123 3.15 9.02 23.49
CA SER A 123 2.60 10.13 24.24
C SER A 123 2.10 9.54 25.55
N LYS A 124 2.90 9.72 26.61
CA LYS A 124 2.44 9.54 27.98
C LYS A 124 1.40 10.62 28.21
N ARG A 125 0.13 10.22 28.13
CA ARG A 125 -0.93 10.88 28.89
C ARG A 125 -0.89 10.36 30.31
#